data_AF-A0A934BAY0-F1
#
_entry.id   AF-A0A934BAY0-F1
#
_cell.length_a   1.000
_cell.length_b   1.000
_cell.length_c   1.000
_cell.angle_alpha   90.00
_cell.angle_beta   90.00
_cell.angle_gamma   90.00
#
_symmetry.space_group_name_H-M   'P 1'
#
loop_
_entity.id
_entity.type
_entity.pdbx_description
1 polymer ?
#
loop_
_entity_poly.entity_id
_entity_poly.type
_entity_poly.pdbx_seq_one_letter_code
_entity_poly.pdbx_strand_id
1 'polypeptide(L)'
;MRNILSITEARKKLPSIVKSLKNSPDTVYQITVHDEVVAEIKTPPKIKPGEAAAKLLAMRKKLKPKNKGYRLPISENIKEHLYVAEGKD
;
A
#
# COMPACT_ATOMS: atom_id res chain seq x y z
N MET A 1 -22.21 12.68 5.09
CA MET A 1 -23.58 12.28 5.53
C MET A 1 -23.78 10.80 5.23
N ARG A 2 -24.51 10.06 6.08
CA ARG A 2 -24.76 8.63 5.90
C ARG A 2 -26.22 8.42 5.48
N ASN A 3 -26.44 7.76 4.34
CA ASN A 3 -27.76 7.45 3.81
C ASN A 3 -27.97 5.93 3.80
N ILE A 4 -29.04 5.46 4.42
CA ILE A 4 -29.38 4.03 4.47
C ILE A 4 -30.38 3.75 3.33
N LEU A 5 -30.09 2.74 2.53
CA LEU A 5 -30.91 2.31 1.40
C LEU A 5 -31.15 0.80 1.47
N SER A 6 -32.33 0.35 1.09
CA SER A 6 -32.57 -1.08 0.85
C SER A 6 -31.90 -1.54 -0.45
N ILE A 7 -31.60 -2.83 -0.58
CA ILE A 7 -31.03 -3.42 -1.81
C ILE A 7 -31.88 -3.12 -3.06
N THR A 8 -33.20 -3.10 -2.92
CA THR A 8 -34.13 -2.81 -4.02
C THR A 8 -34.03 -1.36 -4.47
N GLU A 9 -33.96 -0.42 -3.52
CA GLU A 9 -33.77 1.00 -3.82
C GLU A 9 -32.38 1.30 -4.38
N ALA A 10 -31.36 0.66 -3.83
CA ALA A 10 -29.98 0.79 -4.31
C ALA A 10 -29.87 0.38 -5.80
N ARG A 11 -30.54 -0.72 -6.21
CA ARG A 11 -30.61 -1.15 -7.62
C ARG A 11 -31.33 -0.14 -8.51
N LYS A 12 -32.49 0.37 -8.07
CA LYS A 12 -33.28 1.33 -8.86
C LYS A 12 -32.56 2.68 -9.02
N LYS A 13 -31.91 3.17 -7.97
CA LYS A 13 -31.31 4.51 -7.91
C LYS A 13 -29.80 4.50 -8.17
N LEU A 14 -29.20 3.37 -8.53
CA LEU A 14 -27.75 3.19 -8.72
C LEU A 14 -27.11 4.28 -9.61
N PRO A 15 -27.67 4.60 -10.81
CA PRO A 15 -27.09 5.66 -11.65
C PRO A 15 -27.13 7.04 -11.00
N SER A 16 -28.19 7.34 -10.24
CA SER A 16 -28.34 8.61 -9.52
C SER A 16 -27.39 8.70 -8.33
N ILE A 17 -27.23 7.60 -7.58
CA ILE A 17 -26.27 7.48 -6.48
C ILE A 17 -24.86 7.76 -6.98
N VAL A 18 -24.45 7.17 -8.10
CA VAL A 18 -23.13 7.41 -8.70
C VAL A 18 -22.94 8.89 -9.09
N LYS A 19 -23.95 9.52 -9.70
CA LYS A 19 -23.90 10.96 -10.03
C LYS A 19 -23.77 11.82 -8.78
N SER A 20 -24.52 11.51 -7.73
CA SER A 20 -24.47 12.25 -6.46
C SER A 20 -23.11 12.13 -5.76
N LEU A 21 -22.49 10.95 -5.77
CA LEU A 21 -21.14 10.71 -5.21
C LEU A 21 -20.05 11.48 -5.95
N LYS A 22 -20.24 11.73 -7.26
CA LYS A 22 -19.33 12.56 -8.06
C LYS A 22 -19.39 14.03 -7.66
N ASN A 23 -20.58 14.53 -7.34
CA ASN A 23 -20.80 15.93 -6.94
C ASN A 23 -20.52 16.17 -5.45
N SER A 24 -20.77 15.16 -4.61
CA SER A 24 -20.65 15.23 -3.15
C SER A 24 -19.85 14.04 -2.61
N PRO A 25 -18.50 14.13 -2.65
CA PRO A 25 -17.61 13.00 -2.35
C PRO A 25 -17.61 12.55 -0.89
N ASP A 26 -18.15 13.37 0.03
CA ASP A 26 -18.23 13.08 1.47
C ASP A 26 -19.51 12.30 1.86
N THR A 27 -20.29 11.87 0.86
CA THR A 27 -21.51 11.08 1.08
C THR A 27 -21.17 9.60 1.15
N VAL A 28 -21.77 8.90 2.11
CA VAL A 28 -21.65 7.45 2.25
C VAL A 28 -23.05 6.85 2.19
N TYR A 29 -23.25 5.88 1.32
CA TYR A 29 -24.49 5.12 1.20
C TYR A 29 -24.32 3.73 1.79
N GLN A 30 -25.13 3.37 2.78
CA GLN A 30 -25.19 2.03 3.35
C GLN A 30 -26.32 1.25 2.69
N ILE A 31 -26.01 0.04 2.23
CA ILE A 31 -26.98 -0.87 1.62
C ILE A 31 -27.39 -1.90 2.65
N THR A 32 -28.70 -2.01 2.84
CA THR A 32 -29.34 -2.95 3.75
C THR A 32 -30.11 -4.04 3.02
N VAL A 33 -30.10 -5.24 3.58
CA VAL A 33 -30.87 -6.41 3.15
C VAL A 33 -31.51 -6.98 4.40
N HIS A 34 -32.84 -7.07 4.45
CA HIS A 34 -33.58 -7.49 5.66
C HIS A 34 -33.12 -6.73 6.93
N ASP A 35 -33.00 -5.40 6.82
CA ASP A 35 -32.55 -4.49 7.89
C ASP A 35 -31.11 -4.70 8.40
N GLU A 36 -30.34 -5.58 7.76
CA GLU A 36 -28.92 -5.78 8.02
C GLU A 36 -28.06 -4.99 7.03
N VAL A 37 -27.04 -4.28 7.51
CA VAL A 37 -26.10 -3.53 6.66
C VAL A 37 -25.11 -4.50 6.01
N VAL A 38 -25.21 -4.68 4.69
CA VAL A 38 -24.38 -5.62 3.93
C VAL A 38 -23.22 -4.94 3.22
N ALA A 39 -23.37 -3.68 2.81
CA ALA A 39 -22.36 -2.98 2.03
C ALA A 39 -22.39 -1.47 2.21
N GLU A 40 -21.29 -0.82 1.81
CA GLU A 40 -21.19 0.63 1.76
C GLU A 40 -20.67 1.09 0.38
N ILE A 41 -21.30 2.13 -0.18
CA ILE A 41 -20.82 2.84 -1.36
C ILE A 41 -20.30 4.21 -0.91
N LYS A 42 -19.03 4.48 -1.23
CA LYS A 42 -18.36 5.75 -0.96
C LYS A 42 -17.43 6.12 -2.11
N THR A 43 -17.12 7.41 -2.24
CA THR A 43 -16.16 7.88 -3.24
C THR A 43 -14.75 7.41 -2.85
N PRO A 44 -13.93 6.94 -3.81
CA PRO A 44 -12.55 6.57 -3.51
C PRO A 44 -11.76 7.79 -3.02
N PRO A 45 -10.75 7.58 -2.16
CA PRO A 45 -9.92 8.67 -1.69
C PRO A 45 -9.18 9.32 -2.86
N LYS A 46 -9.10 10.66 -2.87
CA LYS A 46 -8.28 11.40 -3.83
C LYS A 46 -6.81 11.20 -3.47
N ILE A 47 -6.10 10.41 -4.28
CA ILE A 47 -4.66 10.16 -4.14
C ILE A 47 -3.90 11.27 -4.86
N LYS A 48 -2.86 11.82 -4.25
CA LYS A 48 -2.03 12.85 -4.90
C LYS A 48 -1.18 12.21 -6.00
N PRO A 49 -0.96 12.89 -7.15
CA PRO A 49 -0.03 12.39 -8.15
C PRO A 49 1.36 12.22 -7.52
N GLY A 50 2.02 11.10 -7.80
CA GLY A 50 3.32 10.76 -7.23
C GLY A 50 3.30 10.15 -5.83
N GLU A 51 2.14 10.01 -5.16
CA GLU A 51 2.07 9.39 -3.83
C GLU A 51 2.53 7.93 -3.84
N ALA A 52 2.21 7.18 -4.90
CA ALA A 52 2.68 5.80 -5.07
C ALA A 52 4.21 5.73 -5.18
N ALA A 53 4.82 6.60 -6.00
CA ALA A 53 6.27 6.68 -6.15
C ALA A 53 6.95 7.08 -4.83
N ALA A 54 6.36 8.03 -4.09
CA ALA A 54 6.84 8.44 -2.77
C ALA A 54 6.81 7.28 -1.76
N LYS A 55 5.73 6.49 -1.73
CA LYS A 55 5.63 5.28 -0.91
C LYS A 55 6.70 4.24 -1.28
N LEU A 56 6.93 4.01 -2.57
CA LEU A 56 7.99 3.11 -3.04
C LEU A 56 9.39 3.57 -2.62
N LEU A 57 9.69 4.87 -2.75
CA LEU A 57 10.96 5.43 -2.28
C LEU A 57 11.12 5.30 -0.76
N ALA A 58 10.06 5.52 0.02
CA ALA A 58 10.08 5.35 1.46
C ALA A 58 10.32 3.89 1.84
N MET A 59 9.66 2.93 1.18
CA MET A 59 9.91 1.50 1.37
C MET A 59 11.35 1.13 1.02
N ARG A 60 11.87 1.62 -0.11
CA ARG A 60 13.28 1.42 -0.50
C ARG A 60 14.26 1.95 0.55
N LYS A 61 13.98 3.11 1.16
CA LYS A 61 14.82 3.67 2.24
C LYS A 61 14.80 2.79 3.49
N LYS A 62 13.64 2.22 3.85
CA LYS A 62 13.52 1.28 4.99
C LYS A 62 14.20 -0.06 4.74
N LEU A 63 14.12 -0.55 3.50
CA LEU A 63 14.72 -1.81 3.07
C LEU A 63 16.19 -1.68 2.66
N LYS A 64 16.78 -0.49 2.77
CA LYS A 64 18.18 -0.27 2.38
C LYS A 64 19.04 -1.21 3.24
N PRO A 65 19.81 -2.13 2.63
CA PRO A 65 20.64 -3.05 3.41
C PRO A 65 21.59 -2.20 4.25
N LYS A 66 21.52 -2.36 5.58
CA LYS A 66 22.42 -1.67 6.53
C LYS A 66 23.89 -1.91 6.21
N ASN A 67 24.16 -3.01 5.51
CA ASN A 67 25.47 -3.36 5.06
C ASN A 67 25.50 -3.13 3.55
N LYS A 68 25.92 -1.93 3.11
CA LYS A 68 26.88 -1.92 2.00
C LYS A 68 28.04 -2.71 2.55
N GLY A 69 28.03 -4.02 2.33
CA GLY A 69 29.10 -4.90 2.76
C GLY A 69 30.37 -4.21 2.29
N TYR A 70 31.16 -3.77 3.26
CA TYR A 70 32.56 -3.52 3.02
C TYR A 70 33.00 -4.81 2.34
N ARG A 71 33.23 -4.76 1.02
CA ARG A 71 33.93 -5.87 0.38
C ARG A 71 35.23 -5.88 1.15
N LEU A 72 35.42 -6.87 2.01
CA LEU A 72 36.73 -7.12 2.58
C LEU A 72 37.67 -7.10 1.38
N PRO A 73 38.72 -6.28 1.39
CA PRO A 73 39.55 -6.13 0.23
C PRO A 73 40.41 -7.39 0.12
N ILE A 74 39.80 -8.47 -0.38
CA ILE A 74 40.43 -9.79 -0.52
C ILE A 74 41.67 -9.67 -1.41
N SER A 75 41.65 -8.76 -2.38
CA SER A 75 42.80 -8.43 -3.23
C SER A 75 43.93 -7.70 -2.49
N GLU A 76 43.62 -6.95 -1.44
CA GLU A 76 44.64 -6.28 -0.60
C GLU A 76 45.20 -7.27 0.42
N ASN A 77 44.37 -8.18 0.94
CA ASN A 77 44.74 -9.15 1.97
C ASN A 77 44.86 -10.59 1.43
N ILE A 78 45.38 -10.77 0.21
CA ILE A 78 45.49 -12.10 -0.42
C ILE A 78 46.29 -13.06 0.47
N LYS A 79 47.43 -12.61 1.04
CA LYS A 79 48.27 -13.48 1.87
C LYS A 79 47.54 -14.00 3.11
N GLU A 80 46.77 -13.14 3.77
CA GLU A 80 45.99 -13.50 4.96
C GLU A 80 44.84 -14.45 4.64
N HIS A 81 44.39 -14.54 3.40
CA HIS A 81 43.30 -15.44 3.01
C HIS A 81 43.79 -16.72 2.33
N LEU A 82 44.96 -16.68 1.68
CA LEU A 82 45.51 -17.83 0.95
C LEU A 82 46.34 -18.77 1.84
N TYR A 83 46.98 -18.25 2.89
CA TYR A 83 47.96 -19.00 3.69
C TYR A 83 47.54 -19.28 5.14
N VAL A 84 46.24 -19.17 5.47
CA VAL A 84 45.73 -19.39 6.86
C VAL A 84 46.01 -20.80 7.41
N ALA A 85 46.31 -21.78 6.56
CA ALA A 85 46.40 -23.18 6.94
C ALA A 85 47.82 -23.74 7.16
N GLU A 86 48.89 -22.97 6.95
CA GLU A 86 50.26 -23.48 7.08
C GLU A 86 51.07 -22.67 8.09
N GLY A 87 50.90 -22.98 9.38
CA GLY A 87 51.77 -22.42 10.41
C GLY A 87 51.15 -22.27 11.79
N LYS A 88 50.54 -23.34 12.31
CA LYS A 88 50.33 -23.51 13.75
C LYS A 88 50.69 -24.95 14.13
N ASP A 89 51.99 -25.16 14.29
CA ASP A 89 52.56 -26.14 15.22
C ASP A 89 53.43 -25.36 16.22
#